data_AF-F6DIM3-F1
#
_entry.id   AF-F6DIM3-F1
#
_cell.length_a   1.000
_cell.length_b   1.000
_cell.length_c   1.000
_cell.angle_alpha   90.00
_cell.angle_beta   90.00
_cell.angle_gamma   90.00
#
_symmetry.space_group_name_H-M   'P 1'
#
loop_
_entity.id
_entity.type
_entity.pdbx_description
1 polymer ?
#
loop_
_entity_poly.entity_id
_entity_poly.type
_entity_poly.pdbx_seq_one_letter_code
_entity_poly.pdbx_strand_id
1 'polypeptide(L)'
;MRELAFPPGVRWRLWWALVLGILLLGFGLEGREPLFALLGLLFLGAFLVHYRRTGYALTLEPEGMRHQGRLFPRERLREAQLEVLRNRLWLDFGGEGLPLPLGLPGWDEALAHLGVAWREVPGLEAYLLGQRGPVWFWGGLHPPREAQGVHAWALGVYRGHFRRIYGALGLALLGFFLLLPQATETLGLVLLALGGFLFLWWLDNFPHGIASYYRRPKGRYNPLDPEFRRLAEGGKKDEEP
;
A
#
# COMPACT_ATOMS: atom_id res chain seq x y z
N MET A 1 4.71 25.42 9.69
CA MET A 1 3.59 24.45 9.77
C MET A 1 3.83 23.38 8.73
N ARG A 2 3.72 22.09 9.08
CA ARG A 2 3.93 20.98 8.15
C ARG A 2 2.71 20.08 8.15
N GLU A 3 2.12 19.85 6.98
CA GLU A 3 0.99 18.94 6.82
C GLU A 3 1.49 17.53 6.50
N LEU A 4 0.96 16.54 7.20
CA LEU A 4 1.11 15.12 6.95
C LEU A 4 -0.19 14.60 6.36
N ALA A 5 -0.14 14.17 5.10
CA ALA A 5 -1.28 13.63 4.38
C ALA A 5 -0.82 12.52 3.43
N PHE A 6 -1.76 11.66 3.05
CA PHE A 6 -1.52 10.72 1.97
C PHE A 6 -1.32 11.47 0.63
N PRO A 7 -0.40 11.01 -0.24
CA PRO A 7 -0.20 11.63 -1.54
C PRO A 7 -1.50 11.65 -2.36
N PRO A 8 -1.77 12.72 -3.14
CA PRO A 8 -3.01 12.86 -3.89
C PRO A 8 -3.30 11.63 -4.77
N GLY A 9 -2.30 11.10 -5.47
CA GLY A 9 -2.43 9.91 -6.33
C GLY A 9 -2.89 8.65 -5.60
N VAL A 10 -2.68 8.53 -4.29
CA VAL A 10 -3.12 7.37 -3.50
C VAL A 10 -4.63 7.41 -3.25
N ARG A 11 -5.23 8.61 -3.16
CA ARG A 11 -6.69 8.79 -3.05
C ARG A 11 -7.41 8.31 -4.31
N TRP A 12 -6.75 8.41 -5.47
CA TRP A 12 -7.34 8.05 -6.76
C TRP A 12 -7.18 6.57 -7.15
N ARG A 13 -6.35 5.79 -6.44
CA ARG A 13 -6.00 4.40 -6.79
C ARG A 13 -7.16 3.40 -6.78
N LEU A 14 -8.30 3.73 -6.19
CA LEU A 14 -9.42 2.80 -5.97
C LEU A 14 -10.73 3.24 -6.64
N TRP A 15 -10.73 4.24 -7.53
CA TRP A 15 -11.94 4.64 -8.27
C TRP A 15 -12.51 3.52 -9.15
N TRP A 16 -11.66 2.62 -9.64
CA TRP A 16 -12.12 1.43 -10.36
C TRP A 16 -13.02 0.54 -9.48
N ALA A 17 -12.78 0.46 -8.16
CA ALA A 17 -13.63 -0.30 -7.24
C ALA A 17 -14.97 0.38 -7.02
N LEU A 18 -15.03 1.72 -7.06
CA LEU A 18 -16.31 2.44 -7.07
C LEU A 18 -17.10 2.10 -8.34
N VAL A 19 -16.48 2.21 -9.51
CA VAL A 19 -17.14 1.93 -10.80
C VAL A 19 -17.59 0.47 -10.89
N LEU A 20 -16.70 -0.49 -10.63
CA LEU A 20 -17.06 -1.91 -10.61
C LEU A 20 -18.10 -2.21 -9.54
N GLY A 21 -18.00 -1.60 -8.36
CA GLY A 21 -18.97 -1.77 -7.29
C GLY A 21 -20.37 -1.36 -7.69
N ILE A 22 -20.53 -0.20 -8.35
CA ILE A 22 -21.81 0.28 -8.88
C ILE A 22 -22.34 -0.66 -9.96
N LEU A 23 -21.49 -1.05 -10.92
CA LEU A 23 -21.89 -1.91 -12.04
C LEU A 23 -22.34 -3.30 -11.56
N LEU A 24 -21.56 -3.95 -10.69
CA LEU A 24 -21.87 -5.27 -10.14
C LEU A 24 -23.12 -5.22 -9.27
N LEU A 25 -23.30 -4.14 -8.49
CA LEU A 25 -24.51 -3.96 -7.68
C LEU A 25 -25.74 -3.78 -8.56
N GLY A 26 -25.68 -2.92 -9.58
CA GLY A 26 -26.77 -2.72 -10.54
C GLY A 26 -27.15 -4.02 -11.25
N PHE A 27 -26.15 -4.72 -11.78
CA PHE A 27 -26.35 -6.02 -12.43
C PHE A 27 -26.95 -7.07 -11.49
N GLY A 28 -26.45 -7.15 -10.27
CA GLY A 28 -26.97 -8.08 -9.26
C GLY A 28 -28.41 -7.79 -8.84
N LEU A 29 -28.78 -6.51 -8.75
CA LEU A 29 -30.16 -6.11 -8.40
C LEU A 29 -31.13 -6.32 -9.57
N GLU A 30 -30.73 -5.98 -10.79
CA GLU A 30 -31.55 -6.13 -11.99
C GLU A 30 -31.74 -7.60 -12.40
N GLY A 31 -30.64 -8.37 -12.39
CA GLY A 31 -30.64 -9.81 -12.70
C GLY A 31 -31.11 -10.70 -11.55
N ARG A 32 -31.40 -10.14 -10.37
CA ARG A 32 -31.69 -10.88 -9.11
C ARG A 32 -30.60 -11.89 -8.74
N GLU A 33 -29.35 -11.54 -9.03
CA GLU A 33 -28.18 -12.37 -8.74
C GLU A 33 -27.52 -11.89 -7.44
N PRO A 34 -27.80 -12.53 -6.29
CA PRO A 34 -27.37 -12.05 -4.97
C PRO A 34 -25.84 -12.01 -4.82
N LEU A 35 -25.12 -12.86 -5.55
CA LEU A 35 -23.66 -12.89 -5.51
C LEU A 35 -23.07 -11.62 -6.14
N PHE A 36 -23.60 -11.16 -7.27
CA PHE A 36 -23.14 -9.92 -7.91
C PHE A 36 -23.48 -8.70 -7.05
N ALA A 37 -24.65 -8.68 -6.42
CA ALA A 37 -25.03 -7.62 -5.48
C ALA A 37 -24.09 -7.57 -4.27
N LEU A 38 -23.76 -8.73 -3.68
CA LEU A 38 -22.81 -8.82 -2.57
C LEU A 38 -21.40 -8.35 -2.98
N LEU A 39 -20.89 -8.81 -4.13
CA LEU A 39 -19.60 -8.36 -4.66
C LEU A 39 -19.59 -6.84 -4.86
N GLY A 40 -20.66 -6.27 -5.43
CA GLY A 40 -20.84 -4.84 -5.58
C GLY A 40 -20.72 -4.09 -4.25
N LEU A 41 -21.46 -4.53 -3.22
CA LEU A 41 -21.40 -3.95 -1.87
C LEU A 41 -20.00 -4.04 -1.24
N LEU A 42 -19.29 -5.16 -1.42
CA LEU A 42 -17.93 -5.34 -0.91
C LEU A 42 -16.95 -4.36 -1.58
N PHE A 43 -17.03 -4.17 -2.90
CA PHE A 43 -16.22 -3.20 -3.62
C PHE A 43 -16.49 -1.75 -3.17
N LEU A 44 -17.76 -1.39 -3.00
CA LEU A 44 -18.15 -0.07 -2.48
C LEU A 44 -17.66 0.14 -1.05
N GLY A 45 -17.80 -0.87 -0.19
CA GLY A 45 -17.28 -0.84 1.18
C GLY A 45 -15.77 -0.66 1.22
N ALA A 46 -15.03 -1.41 0.41
CA ALA A 46 -13.58 -1.28 0.28
C ALA A 46 -13.16 0.11 -0.20
N PHE A 47 -13.87 0.67 -1.20
CA PHE A 47 -13.65 2.04 -1.67
C PHE A 47 -13.86 3.06 -0.54
N LEU A 48 -14.99 2.96 0.19
CA LEU A 48 -15.30 3.89 1.27
C LEU A 48 -14.26 3.86 2.39
N VAL A 49 -13.84 2.67 2.80
CA VAL A 49 -12.78 2.49 3.81
C VAL A 49 -11.47 3.12 3.35
N HIS A 50 -11.06 2.86 2.10
CA HIS A 50 -9.85 3.45 1.52
C HIS A 50 -9.93 4.97 1.40
N TYR A 51 -11.06 5.50 0.93
CA TYR A 51 -11.28 6.94 0.78
C TYR A 51 -11.20 7.66 2.13
N ARG A 52 -11.88 7.13 3.15
CA ARG A 52 -11.81 7.70 4.52
C ARG A 52 -10.40 7.66 5.08
N ARG A 53 -9.68 6.55 4.89
CA ARG A 53 -8.30 6.39 5.34
C ARG A 53 -7.35 7.39 4.68
N THR A 54 -7.43 7.51 3.36
CA THR A 54 -6.52 8.37 2.57
C THR A 54 -6.89 9.85 2.59
N GLY A 55 -8.11 10.17 3.05
CA GLY A 55 -8.54 11.52 3.42
C GLY A 55 -7.99 12.00 4.76
N TYR A 56 -7.32 11.14 5.54
CA TYR A 56 -6.69 11.55 6.80
C TYR A 56 -5.56 12.56 6.55
N ALA A 57 -5.63 13.70 7.24
CA ALA A 57 -4.64 14.76 7.22
C ALA A 57 -4.40 15.26 8.64
N LEU A 58 -3.15 15.61 8.93
CA LEU A 58 -2.70 16.05 10.25
C LEU A 58 -1.68 17.16 10.06
N THR A 59 -1.90 18.30 10.71
CA THR A 59 -0.96 19.44 10.64
C THR A 59 -0.15 19.51 11.91
N LEU A 60 1.18 19.58 11.78
CA LEU A 60 2.09 19.82 12.88
C LEU A 60 2.23 21.33 13.11
N GLU A 61 1.77 21.78 14.28
CA GLU A 61 1.82 23.16 14.76
C GLU A 61 2.80 23.27 15.93
N PRO A 62 3.41 24.44 16.21
CA PRO A 62 4.35 24.56 17.33
C PRO A 62 3.80 24.07 18.68
N GLU A 63 2.50 24.30 18.91
CA GLU A 63 1.80 23.96 20.15
C GLU A 63 1.35 22.48 20.23
N GLY A 64 1.35 21.75 19.12
CA GLY A 64 0.84 20.39 19.06
C GLY A 64 0.45 19.95 17.65
N MET A 65 -0.66 19.24 17.53
CA MET A 65 -1.13 18.72 16.24
C MET A 65 -2.56 19.13 15.96
N ARG A 66 -2.89 19.49 14.71
CA ARG A 66 -4.25 19.83 14.29
C ARG A 66 -4.83 18.77 13.38
N HIS A 67 -6.03 18.31 13.70
CA HIS A 67 -6.80 17.36 12.90
C HIS A 67 -8.24 17.84 12.77
N GLN A 68 -8.75 17.93 11.54
CA GLN A 68 -10.12 18.41 11.25
C GLN A 68 -10.46 19.74 11.94
N GLY A 69 -9.52 20.68 11.96
CA GLY A 69 -9.69 22.00 12.60
C GLY A 69 -9.47 22.03 14.10
N ARG A 70 -9.46 20.87 14.79
CA ARG A 70 -9.23 20.77 16.24
C ARG A 70 -7.75 20.67 16.57
N LEU A 71 -7.28 21.48 17.52
CA LEU A 71 -5.92 21.44 18.05
C LEU A 71 -5.82 20.43 19.20
N PHE A 72 -4.79 19.59 19.16
CA PHE A 72 -4.39 18.64 20.19
C PHE A 72 -3.04 19.10 20.76
N PRO A 73 -3.03 19.80 21.91
CA PRO A 73 -1.81 20.37 22.47
C PRO A 73 -0.85 19.28 22.94
N ARG A 74 0.44 19.44 22.64
CA ARG A 74 1.47 18.47 23.04
C ARG A 74 1.48 18.20 24.54
N GLU A 75 1.33 19.24 25.35
CA GLU A 75 1.36 19.19 26.81
C GLU A 75 0.25 18.32 27.42
N ARG A 76 -0.83 18.08 26.67
CA ARG A 76 -1.96 17.27 27.12
C ARG A 76 -1.82 15.79 26.80
N LEU A 77 -0.82 15.40 26.01
CA LEU A 77 -0.61 13.98 25.69
C LEU A 77 -0.31 13.22 26.99
N ARG A 78 -1.18 12.27 27.31
CA ARG A 78 -1.01 11.36 28.45
C ARG A 78 -0.40 10.04 28.05
N GLU A 79 -0.89 9.49 26.94
CA GLU A 79 -0.52 8.15 26.52
C GLU A 79 -0.64 7.99 25.00
N ALA A 80 0.20 7.11 24.45
CA ALA A 80 0.07 6.59 23.10
C ALA A 80 -0.06 5.06 23.16
N GLN A 81 -1.17 4.52 22.67
CA GLN A 81 -1.44 3.09 22.69
C GLN A 81 -1.52 2.52 21.28
N LEU A 82 -0.97 1.32 21.08
CA LEU A 82 -1.09 0.62 19.80
C LEU A 82 -2.44 -0.07 19.66
N GLU A 83 -3.17 0.24 18.59
CA GLU A 83 -4.36 -0.50 18.16
C GLU A 83 -4.04 -1.41 16.96
N VAL A 84 -3.63 -2.65 17.28
CA VAL A 84 -3.20 -3.67 16.30
C VAL A 84 -4.23 -3.91 15.19
N LEU A 85 -5.51 -4.09 15.54
CA LEU A 85 -6.58 -4.44 14.58
C LEU A 85 -6.86 -3.34 13.56
N ARG A 86 -6.51 -2.09 13.86
CA ARG A 86 -6.78 -0.91 13.03
C ARG A 86 -5.52 -0.31 12.43
N ASN A 87 -4.35 -0.91 12.65
CA ASN A 87 -3.03 -0.43 12.21
C ASN A 87 -2.85 1.07 12.50
N ARG A 88 -3.12 1.48 13.73
CA ARG A 88 -3.08 2.88 14.18
C ARG A 88 -2.62 2.97 15.63
N LEU A 89 -2.22 4.17 16.02
CA LEU A 89 -2.01 4.54 17.41
C LEU A 89 -3.22 5.33 17.90
N TRP A 90 -3.61 5.12 19.15
CA TRP A 90 -4.55 5.96 19.87
C TRP A 90 -3.77 6.88 20.78
N LEU A 91 -3.86 8.19 20.53
CA LEU A 91 -3.20 9.22 21.32
C LEU A 91 -4.22 9.84 22.27
N ASP A 92 -4.06 9.65 23.59
CA ASP A 92 -4.95 10.22 24.60
C ASP A 92 -4.44 11.60 25.05
N PHE A 93 -5.27 12.63 24.85
CA PHE A 93 -5.05 14.01 25.30
C PHE A 93 -5.89 14.39 26.52
N GLY A 94 -6.12 13.44 27.44
CA GLY A 94 -6.85 13.67 28.68
C GLY A 94 -8.36 13.55 28.52
N GLY A 95 -8.82 12.52 27.81
CA GLY A 95 -10.23 12.26 27.50
C GLY A 95 -10.60 12.57 26.05
N GLU A 96 -9.69 13.16 25.28
CA GLU A 96 -9.81 13.37 23.85
C GLU A 96 -8.83 12.48 23.11
N GLY A 97 -9.33 11.54 22.32
CA GLY A 97 -8.49 10.62 21.58
C GLY A 97 -8.29 11.05 20.12
N LEU A 98 -7.04 10.99 19.67
CA LEU A 98 -6.66 11.21 18.27
C LEU A 98 -6.13 9.90 17.67
N PRO A 99 -6.83 9.29 16.69
CA PRO A 99 -6.32 8.11 16.01
C PRO A 99 -5.25 8.50 14.98
N LEU A 100 -4.01 8.05 15.15
CA LEU A 100 -2.90 8.25 14.24
C LEU A 100 -2.65 6.98 13.39
N PRO A 101 -3.04 6.92 12.11
CA PRO A 101 -2.85 5.73 11.28
C PRO A 101 -1.37 5.45 11.03
N LEU A 102 -0.91 4.21 11.25
CA LEU A 102 0.47 3.80 10.96
C LEU A 102 0.75 3.71 9.45
N GLY A 103 -0.28 3.78 8.61
CA GLY A 103 -0.14 3.94 7.16
C GLY A 103 0.11 5.38 6.70
N LEU A 104 -0.03 6.38 7.58
CA LEU A 104 0.18 7.79 7.23
C LEU A 104 1.68 8.06 7.04
N PRO A 105 2.13 8.59 5.89
CA PRO A 105 3.53 9.01 5.74
C PRO A 105 3.92 10.05 6.79
N GLY A 106 4.97 9.77 7.58
CA GLY A 106 5.44 10.64 8.66
C GLY A 106 4.70 10.49 9.99
N TRP A 107 3.96 9.40 10.22
CA TRP A 107 3.34 9.13 11.52
C TRP A 107 4.35 9.12 12.69
N ASP A 108 5.59 8.67 12.45
CA ASP A 108 6.67 8.66 13.43
C ASP A 108 7.19 10.07 13.74
N GLU A 109 7.20 10.95 12.73
CA GLU A 109 7.50 12.36 12.90
C GLU A 109 6.40 13.08 13.69
N ALA A 110 5.13 12.69 13.51
CA ALA A 110 4.01 13.20 14.30
C ALA A 110 4.15 12.85 15.79
N LEU A 111 4.56 11.60 16.10
CA LEU A 111 4.87 11.21 17.48
C LEU A 111 6.08 11.96 18.03
N ALA A 112 7.16 12.06 17.26
CA ALA A 112 8.36 12.77 17.68
C ALA A 112 8.07 14.26 17.94
N HIS A 113 7.16 14.86 17.18
CA HIS A 113 6.68 16.22 17.38
C HIS A 113 5.96 16.40 18.72
N LEU A 114 5.27 15.36 19.20
CA LEU A 114 4.71 15.31 20.55
C LEU A 114 5.75 15.01 21.64
N GLY A 115 7.01 14.75 21.27
CA GLY A 115 8.07 14.41 22.21
C GLY A 115 8.11 12.94 22.62
N VAL A 116 7.44 12.06 21.88
CA VAL A 116 7.44 10.62 22.13
C VAL A 116 8.17 9.93 20.99
N ALA A 117 9.23 9.17 21.30
CA ALA A 117 9.86 8.35 20.27
C ALA A 117 8.96 7.14 19.99
N TRP A 118 8.82 6.75 18.71
CA TRP A 118 7.95 5.63 18.37
C TRP A 118 8.36 4.30 19.06
N ARG A 119 9.65 4.13 19.37
CA ARG A 119 10.15 2.96 20.13
C ARG A 119 9.72 2.95 21.60
N GLU A 120 9.36 4.10 22.15
CA GLU A 120 8.86 4.22 23.53
C GLU A 120 7.39 3.79 23.64
N VAL A 121 6.67 3.70 22.51
CA VAL A 121 5.27 3.25 22.51
C VAL A 121 5.22 1.74 22.77
N PRO A 122 4.56 1.29 23.87
CA PRO A 122 4.55 -0.11 24.25
C PRO A 122 4.06 -1.03 23.12
N GLY A 123 4.89 -2.03 22.79
CA GLY A 123 4.56 -3.06 21.79
C GLY A 123 4.63 -2.62 20.32
N LEU A 124 4.87 -1.33 20.03
CA LEU A 124 4.90 -0.84 18.64
C LEU A 124 6.07 -1.43 17.85
N GLU A 125 7.27 -1.48 18.43
CA GLU A 125 8.43 -2.06 17.77
C GLU A 125 8.27 -3.55 17.46
N ALA A 126 7.88 -4.34 18.46
CA ALA A 126 7.60 -5.76 18.27
C ALA A 126 6.50 -5.98 17.22
N TYR A 127 5.45 -5.16 17.24
CA TYR A 127 4.40 -5.20 16.22
C TYR A 127 4.97 -4.93 14.83
N LEU A 128 5.69 -3.82 14.61
CA LEU A 128 6.23 -3.46 13.29
C LEU A 128 7.26 -4.48 12.79
N LEU A 129 8.14 -4.99 13.65
CA LEU A 129 9.10 -6.06 13.30
C LEU A 129 8.39 -7.37 12.92
N GLY A 130 7.23 -7.64 13.52
CA GLY A 130 6.38 -8.79 13.19
C GLY A 130 5.66 -8.67 11.84
N GLN A 131 5.56 -7.48 11.25
CA GLN A 131 4.84 -7.26 9.99
C GLN A 131 5.71 -7.63 8.79
N ARG A 132 5.20 -8.53 7.94
CA ARG A 132 5.94 -9.02 6.77
C ARG A 132 5.13 -8.93 5.49
N GLY A 133 5.81 -8.63 4.39
CA GLY A 133 5.30 -8.72 3.03
C GLY A 133 4.33 -7.61 2.62
N PRO A 134 3.13 -7.95 2.09
CA PRO A 134 2.30 -7.02 1.33
C PRO A 134 1.75 -5.82 2.12
N VAL A 135 1.64 -5.92 3.45
CA VAL A 135 1.11 -4.85 4.31
C VAL A 135 1.89 -3.54 4.17
N TRP A 136 3.20 -3.63 3.91
CA TRP A 136 4.09 -2.50 3.65
C TRP A 136 3.85 -1.87 2.27
N PHE A 137 3.39 -2.63 1.28
CA PHE A 137 3.20 -2.16 -0.10
C PHE A 137 1.78 -1.66 -0.37
N TRP A 138 0.79 -2.14 0.39
CA TRP A 138 -0.62 -1.82 0.19
C TRP A 138 -1.05 -0.55 0.94
N GLY A 139 -0.12 0.17 1.57
CA GLY A 139 -0.42 1.35 2.38
C GLY A 139 -1.07 1.00 3.72
N GLY A 140 -1.01 -0.29 4.12
CA GLY A 140 -1.41 -0.80 5.42
C GLY A 140 -0.57 -0.22 6.55
N LEU A 141 0.73 -0.07 6.28
CA LEU A 141 1.73 0.54 7.14
C LEU A 141 2.66 1.38 6.27
N HIS A 142 3.21 2.42 6.87
CA HIS A 142 4.28 3.23 6.31
C HIS A 142 5.51 3.05 7.20
N PRO A 143 6.71 2.83 6.63
CA PRO A 143 7.93 2.72 7.44
C PRO A 143 8.20 4.02 8.21
N PRO A 144 8.80 3.93 9.42
CA PRO A 144 9.36 5.11 10.07
C PRO A 144 10.51 5.68 9.23
N ARG A 145 10.87 6.94 9.49
CA ARG A 145 11.84 7.73 8.71
C ARG A 145 13.16 7.00 8.47
N GLU A 146 13.68 6.32 9.49
CA GLU A 146 14.93 5.56 9.40
C GLU A 146 14.93 4.44 8.36
N ALA A 147 13.75 3.90 8.04
CA ALA A 147 13.59 2.77 7.12
C ALA A 147 12.94 3.16 5.78
N GLN A 148 12.65 4.45 5.57
CA GLN A 148 12.06 4.95 4.33
C GLN A 148 12.94 4.67 3.10
N GLY A 149 14.27 4.77 3.23
CA GLY A 149 15.20 4.49 2.13
C GLY A 149 15.13 3.05 1.64
N VAL A 150 15.14 2.09 2.57
CA VAL A 150 14.99 0.65 2.27
C VAL A 150 13.63 0.38 1.65
N HIS A 151 12.59 1.06 2.11
CA HIS A 151 11.26 0.93 1.55
C HIS A 151 11.10 1.50 0.14
N ALA A 152 11.70 2.66 -0.13
CA ALA A 152 11.72 3.24 -1.46
C ALA A 152 12.42 2.31 -2.47
N TRP A 153 13.55 1.72 -2.08
CA TRP A 153 14.25 0.71 -2.88
C TRP A 153 13.35 -0.51 -3.15
N ALA A 154 12.76 -1.10 -2.12
CA ALA A 154 11.90 -2.28 -2.28
C ALA A 154 10.66 -1.99 -3.14
N LEU A 155 10.07 -0.79 -3.01
CA LEU A 155 9.01 -0.31 -3.90
C LEU A 155 9.49 -0.18 -5.34
N GLY A 156 10.73 0.25 -5.56
CA GLY A 156 11.36 0.30 -6.88
C GLY A 156 11.45 -1.07 -7.53
N VAL A 157 11.99 -2.06 -6.80
CA VAL A 157 12.06 -3.46 -7.23
C VAL A 157 10.67 -4.01 -7.53
N TYR A 158 9.72 -3.80 -6.62
CA TYR A 158 8.33 -4.25 -6.77
C TYR A 158 7.66 -3.62 -8.00
N ARG A 159 7.76 -2.30 -8.18
CA ARG A 159 7.18 -1.58 -9.34
C ARG A 159 7.84 -1.99 -10.65
N GLY A 160 9.16 -2.16 -10.66
CA GLY A 160 9.91 -2.64 -11.83
C GLY A 160 9.42 -4.02 -12.26
N HIS A 161 9.19 -4.91 -11.30
CA HIS A 161 8.64 -6.24 -11.58
C HIS A 161 7.22 -6.20 -12.14
N PHE A 162 6.33 -5.40 -11.54
CA PHE A 162 4.97 -5.24 -12.06
C PHE A 162 4.92 -4.62 -13.45
N ARG A 163 5.83 -3.69 -13.78
CA ARG A 163 5.95 -3.16 -15.14
C ARG A 163 6.25 -4.27 -16.16
N ARG A 164 7.07 -5.27 -15.81
CA ARG A 164 7.35 -6.43 -16.68
C ARG A 164 6.12 -7.31 -16.85
N ILE A 165 5.38 -7.56 -15.77
CA ILE A 165 4.11 -8.30 -15.81
C ILE A 165 3.09 -7.59 -16.71
N TYR A 166 2.87 -6.29 -16.49
CA TYR A 166 1.93 -5.52 -17.29
C TYR A 166 2.39 -5.33 -18.73
N GLY A 167 3.70 -5.21 -18.98
CA GLY A 167 4.25 -5.21 -20.33
C GLY A 167 3.99 -6.53 -21.07
N ALA A 168 4.20 -7.66 -20.41
CA ALA A 168 3.90 -8.98 -20.96
C ALA A 168 2.40 -9.17 -21.22
N LEU A 169 1.55 -8.71 -20.31
CA LEU A 169 0.10 -8.71 -20.50
C LEU A 169 -0.31 -7.80 -21.67
N GLY A 170 0.27 -6.61 -21.78
CA GLY A 170 0.04 -5.70 -22.91
C GLY A 170 0.45 -6.30 -24.24
N LEU A 171 1.56 -7.04 -24.27
CA LEU A 171 2.00 -7.78 -25.44
C LEU A 171 1.00 -8.90 -25.83
N ALA A 172 0.51 -9.64 -24.85
CA ALA A 172 -0.51 -10.67 -25.07
C ALA A 172 -1.82 -10.07 -25.61
N LEU A 173 -2.27 -8.95 -25.04
CA LEU A 173 -3.46 -8.23 -25.50
C LEU A 173 -3.28 -7.70 -26.93
N LEU A 174 -2.12 -7.14 -27.24
CA LEU A 174 -1.79 -6.71 -28.60
C LEU A 174 -1.84 -7.89 -29.58
N GLY A 175 -1.23 -9.02 -29.21
CA GLY A 175 -1.31 -10.26 -29.98
C GLY A 175 -2.75 -10.70 -30.23
N PHE A 176 -3.59 -10.69 -29.20
CA PHE A 176 -5.02 -10.99 -29.31
C PHE A 176 -5.74 -10.07 -30.31
N PHE A 177 -5.50 -8.76 -30.26
CA PHE A 177 -6.12 -7.82 -31.21
C PHE A 177 -5.63 -8.04 -32.65
N LEU A 178 -4.38 -8.46 -32.85
CA LEU A 178 -3.81 -8.80 -34.16
C LEU A 178 -4.28 -10.14 -34.72
N LEU A 179 -5.02 -10.95 -33.95
CA LEU A 179 -5.71 -12.13 -34.46
C LEU A 179 -7.04 -11.79 -35.15
N LEU A 180 -7.58 -10.58 -34.93
CA LEU A 180 -8.84 -10.15 -35.54
C LEU A 180 -8.70 -9.95 -37.07
N PRO A 181 -7.61 -9.37 -37.60
CA PRO A 181 -7.36 -9.29 -39.04
C PRO A 181 -6.58 -10.50 -39.56
N GLN A 182 -7.02 -11.11 -40.67
CA GLN A 182 -6.33 -12.22 -41.33
C GLN A 182 -4.89 -11.89 -41.78
N ALA A 183 -4.62 -10.63 -42.14
CA ALA A 183 -3.30 -10.21 -42.61
C ALA A 183 -2.20 -10.25 -41.52
N THR A 184 -2.59 -10.28 -40.23
CA THR A 184 -1.67 -10.20 -39.10
C THR A 184 -1.73 -11.43 -38.19
N GLU A 185 -2.43 -12.49 -38.60
CA GLU A 185 -2.74 -13.66 -37.77
C GLU A 185 -1.49 -14.33 -37.20
N THR A 186 -0.49 -14.63 -38.03
CA THR A 186 0.76 -15.26 -37.60
C THR A 186 1.51 -14.40 -36.58
N LEU A 187 1.56 -13.09 -36.80
CA LEU A 187 2.17 -12.14 -35.85
C LEU A 187 1.38 -12.08 -34.55
N GLY A 188 0.04 -12.09 -34.63
CA GLY A 188 -0.85 -12.13 -33.48
C GLY A 188 -0.61 -13.36 -32.61
N LEU A 189 -0.51 -14.55 -33.20
CA LEU A 189 -0.20 -15.80 -32.49
C LEU A 189 1.16 -15.74 -31.79
N VAL A 190 2.20 -15.25 -32.48
CA VAL A 190 3.55 -15.12 -31.92
C VAL A 190 3.55 -14.17 -30.71
N LEU A 191 2.93 -12.99 -30.82
CA LEU A 191 2.89 -12.02 -29.73
C LEU A 191 2.01 -12.48 -28.56
N LEU A 192 0.90 -13.18 -28.84
CA LEU A 192 0.06 -13.75 -27.80
C LEU A 192 0.81 -14.83 -27.01
N ALA A 193 1.49 -15.75 -27.71
CA ALA A 193 2.27 -16.81 -27.08
C ALA A 193 3.45 -16.25 -26.27
N LEU A 194 4.20 -15.30 -26.84
CA LEU A 194 5.33 -14.65 -26.18
C LEU A 194 4.87 -13.85 -24.96
N GLY A 195 3.82 -13.03 -25.09
CA GLY A 195 3.25 -12.26 -24.00
C GLY A 195 2.73 -13.15 -22.87
N GLY A 196 1.99 -14.22 -23.22
CA GLY A 196 1.51 -15.21 -22.25
C GLY A 196 2.64 -15.93 -21.53
N PHE A 197 3.65 -16.40 -22.25
CA PHE A 197 4.84 -17.02 -21.66
C PHE A 197 5.56 -16.07 -20.70
N LEU A 198 5.86 -14.84 -21.13
CA LEU A 198 6.54 -13.85 -20.30
C LEU A 198 5.70 -13.48 -19.07
N PHE A 199 4.38 -13.38 -19.20
CA PHE A 199 3.49 -13.10 -18.07
C PHE A 199 3.58 -14.21 -17.01
N LEU A 200 3.47 -15.47 -17.43
CA LEU A 200 3.61 -16.62 -16.53
C LEU A 200 5.01 -16.70 -15.93
N TRP A 201 6.05 -16.47 -16.74
CA TRP A 201 7.44 -16.43 -16.30
C TRP A 201 7.66 -15.38 -15.21
N TRP A 202 7.18 -14.16 -15.40
CA TRP A 202 7.33 -13.10 -14.40
C TRP A 202 6.47 -13.33 -13.15
N LEU A 203 5.33 -14.01 -13.27
CA LEU A 203 4.55 -14.44 -12.11
C LEU A 203 5.30 -15.51 -11.28
N ASP A 204 5.99 -16.45 -11.94
CA ASP A 204 6.77 -17.49 -11.25
C ASP A 204 8.12 -16.98 -10.72
N ASN A 205 8.73 -16.00 -11.39
CA ASN A 205 9.97 -15.33 -10.97
C ASN A 205 9.71 -14.07 -10.14
N PHE A 206 8.57 -14.01 -9.45
CA PHE A 206 8.25 -12.90 -8.56
C PHE A 206 9.34 -12.74 -7.48
N PRO A 207 9.64 -11.53 -6.98
CA PRO A 207 10.59 -11.38 -5.87
C PRO A 207 10.02 -11.95 -4.57
N HIS A 208 10.14 -13.27 -4.40
CA HIS A 208 9.55 -14.09 -3.33
C HIS A 208 10.03 -13.65 -1.92
N GLY A 209 11.22 -13.05 -1.82
CA GLY A 209 11.70 -12.44 -0.58
C GLY A 209 10.96 -11.16 -0.20
N ILE A 210 10.41 -10.44 -1.19
CA ILE A 210 9.78 -9.13 -1.00
C ILE A 210 8.28 -9.25 -0.73
N ALA A 211 7.56 -9.93 -1.62
CA ALA A 211 6.15 -10.22 -1.44
C ALA A 211 5.84 -11.56 -2.09
N SER A 212 4.84 -12.28 -1.57
CA SER A 212 4.38 -13.52 -2.18
C SER A 212 2.97 -13.31 -2.74
N TYR A 213 2.71 -13.80 -3.95
CA TYR A 213 1.37 -13.93 -4.48
C TYR A 213 1.00 -15.43 -4.52
N TYR A 214 -0.14 -15.77 -3.90
CA TYR A 214 -0.90 -17.02 -4.08
C TYR A 214 -0.36 -18.38 -3.61
N ARG A 215 0.95 -18.70 -3.52
CA ARG A 215 1.38 -20.11 -3.28
C ARG A 215 2.58 -20.39 -2.36
N ARG A 216 3.22 -19.41 -1.72
CA ARG A 216 4.42 -19.62 -0.88
C ARG A 216 4.31 -18.87 0.46
N PRO A 217 5.12 -19.22 1.49
CA PRO A 217 5.09 -18.52 2.78
C PRO A 217 5.11 -16.99 2.59
N LYS A 218 4.30 -16.28 3.39
CA LYS A 218 4.13 -14.82 3.33
C LYS A 218 5.49 -14.15 3.13
N GLY A 219 5.61 -13.31 2.09
CA GLY A 219 6.87 -12.64 1.73
C GLY A 219 7.59 -12.08 2.96
N ARG A 220 8.92 -12.23 3.00
CA ARG A 220 9.73 -12.00 4.21
C ARG A 220 10.02 -10.53 4.50
N TYR A 221 9.78 -9.66 3.54
CA TYR A 221 10.14 -8.25 3.62
C TYR A 221 9.58 -7.53 4.82
N ASN A 222 10.51 -6.90 5.54
CA ASN A 222 10.24 -5.88 6.51
C ASN A 222 11.30 -4.76 6.31
N PRO A 223 10.89 -3.49 6.14
CA PRO A 223 11.84 -2.38 5.97
C PRO A 223 12.76 -2.17 7.19
N LEU A 224 12.37 -2.65 8.37
CA LEU A 224 13.15 -2.56 9.61
C LEU A 224 14.15 -3.71 9.79
N ASP A 225 14.09 -4.74 8.94
CA ASP A 225 14.99 -5.89 9.04
C ASP A 225 16.37 -5.53 8.47
N PRO A 226 17.46 -5.71 9.25
CA PRO A 226 18.82 -5.43 8.81
C PRO A 226 19.23 -6.15 7.53
N GLU A 227 18.66 -7.31 7.22
CA GLU A 227 18.92 -8.04 5.98
C GLU A 227 18.56 -7.18 4.76
N PHE A 228 17.37 -6.57 4.75
CA PHE A 228 16.92 -5.75 3.63
C PHE A 228 17.65 -4.41 3.54
N ARG A 229 18.14 -3.89 4.67
CA ARG A 229 19.06 -2.76 4.67
C ARG A 229 20.37 -3.11 3.94
N ARG A 230 20.98 -4.25 4.26
CA ARG A 230 22.20 -4.72 3.57
C ARG A 230 21.95 -4.96 2.08
N LEU A 231 20.80 -5.53 1.70
CA LEU A 231 20.45 -5.72 0.29
C LEU A 231 20.29 -4.39 -0.46
N ALA A 232 19.64 -3.41 0.16
CA ALA A 232 19.48 -2.07 -0.42
C ALA A 232 20.82 -1.31 -0.54
N GLU A 233 21.73 -1.50 0.41
CA GLU A 233 23.08 -0.91 0.39
C GLU A 233 24.04 -1.65 -0.56
N GLY A 234 23.93 -2.98 -0.65
CA GLY A 234 24.71 -3.83 -1.55
C GLY A 234 24.37 -3.60 -3.02
N GLY A 235 23.08 -3.48 -3.34
CA GLY A 235 22.65 -3.16 -4.70
C GLY A 235 23.05 -1.76 -5.18
N LYS A 236 23.36 -0.82 -4.27
CA LYS A 236 23.90 0.49 -4.63
C LYS A 236 25.36 0.46 -5.07
N LYS A 237 26.15 -0.52 -4.59
CA LYS A 237 27.56 -0.65 -4.98
C LYS A 237 27.74 -1.21 -6.40
N ASP A 238 26.74 -1.90 -6.92
CA ASP A 238 26.75 -2.45 -8.28
C ASP A 238 26.17 -1.46 -9.33
N GLU A 239 25.72 -0.27 -8.91
CA GLU A 239 25.13 0.78 -9.77
C GLU A 239 26.01 2.06 -9.89
N GLU A 240 27.22 2.09 -9.33
CA GLU A 240 28.21 3.15 -9.61
C GLU A 240 29.21 2.67 -10.69
N PRO A 241 29.33 3.39 -11.83
CA PRO A 241 30.21 3.02 -12.94
C PRO A 241 31.70 3.20 -12.64
#